data_AF-A0A1J7CAH6-F1
#
_entry.id   AF-A0A1J7CAH6-F1
#
_cell.length_a   1.000
_cell.length_b   1.000
_cell.length_c   1.000
_cell.angle_alpha   90.00
_cell.angle_beta   90.00
_cell.angle_gamma   90.00
#
_symmetry.space_group_name_H-M   'P 1'
#
loop_
_entity.id
_entity.type
_entity.pdbx_description
1 polymer ?
#
loop_
_entity_poly.entity_id
_entity_poly.type
_entity_poly.pdbx_seq_one_letter_code
_entity_poly.pdbx_strand_id
1 'polypeptide(L)'
;MNIEWVRGNVRAALDDTYIAGNGQLGDLAERARVETSRFNRNPPRFIAVNGRMVRVPSYPLTTKQTRVKGESVALIHEVDYYLVSWRRAISRLDEPLQAWIRYCYGGYPYRNEQPRVVPYVWDKFIEQQTGRISGKVKQRLQGLVLLAVQVVGKRPMEDVC
;
A
#
# COMPACT_ATOMS: atom_id res chain seq x y z
N MET A 1 13.43 5.06 -37.87
CA MET A 1 12.73 5.41 -36.60
C MET A 1 11.28 5.72 -36.97
N ASN A 2 10.31 4.95 -36.47
CA ASN A 2 8.93 5.01 -36.94
C ASN A 2 8.17 6.16 -36.25
N ILE A 3 7.70 7.14 -37.02
CA ILE A 3 7.00 8.35 -36.52
C ILE A 3 5.71 8.00 -35.75
N GLU A 4 5.02 6.93 -36.15
CA GLU A 4 3.78 6.48 -35.49
C GLU A 4 4.07 5.91 -34.10
N TRP A 5 5.22 5.26 -33.93
CA TRP A 5 5.66 4.77 -32.62
C TRP A 5 5.95 5.91 -31.66
N VAL A 6 6.61 6.98 -32.14
CA VAL A 6 6.87 8.18 -31.33
C VAL A 6 5.56 8.89 -30.97
N ARG A 7 4.65 9.01 -31.94
CA ARG A 7 3.34 9.66 -31.75
C ARG A 7 2.49 8.91 -30.72
N GLY A 8 2.47 7.57 -30.75
CA GLY A 8 1.79 6.74 -29.76
C GLY A 8 2.32 6.96 -28.35
N ASN A 9 3.64 7.00 -28.19
CA ASN A 9 4.29 7.20 -26.89
C ASN A 9 4.05 8.60 -26.30
N VAL A 10 4.06 9.65 -27.14
CA VAL A 10 3.77 11.02 -26.71
C VAL A 10 2.31 11.17 -26.29
N ARG A 11 1.38 10.59 -27.07
CA ARG A 11 -0.05 10.63 -26.75
C ARG A 11 -0.35 9.95 -25.41
N ALA A 12 0.22 8.77 -25.19
CA ALA A 12 0.13 8.06 -23.93
C ALA A 12 0.75 8.83 -22.76
N ALA A 13 1.89 9.50 -22.96
CA ALA A 13 2.54 10.29 -21.91
C ALA A 13 1.81 11.58 -21.53
N LEU A 14 0.96 12.11 -22.42
CA LEU A 14 0.19 13.35 -22.24
C LEU A 14 -1.29 13.11 -21.94
N ASP A 15 -1.76 11.86 -21.98
CA ASP A 15 -3.15 11.54 -21.68
C ASP A 15 -3.39 11.81 -20.19
N ASP A 16 -4.14 12.87 -19.90
CA ASP A 16 -4.50 13.26 -18.54
C ASP A 16 -5.65 12.36 -18.09
N THR A 17 -5.32 11.14 -17.66
CA THR A 17 -6.27 10.19 -17.08
C THR A 17 -6.62 10.63 -15.66
N TYR A 18 -7.26 11.79 -15.55
CA TYR A 18 -7.67 12.36 -14.28
C TYR A 18 -8.94 11.66 -13.79
N ILE A 19 -8.77 10.82 -12.77
CA ILE A 19 -9.79 10.36 -11.80
C ILE A 19 -11.14 9.95 -12.43
N ALA A 20 -11.27 8.68 -12.78
CA ALA A 20 -12.51 8.11 -13.34
C ALA A 20 -13.67 7.92 -12.33
N GLY A 21 -13.75 8.74 -11.28
CA GLY A 21 -14.84 8.67 -10.30
C GLY A 21 -14.83 9.86 -9.35
N ASN A 22 -15.99 10.19 -8.79
CA ASN A 22 -16.05 11.27 -7.82
C ASN A 22 -15.38 10.75 -6.52
N GLY A 23 -14.06 10.91 -6.36
CA GLY A 23 -13.29 10.26 -5.28
C GLY A 23 -14.01 10.29 -3.92
N GLN A 24 -13.95 9.21 -3.13
CA GLN A 24 -14.67 8.90 -1.87
C GLN A 24 -15.86 9.80 -1.43
N LEU A 25 -15.65 11.11 -1.26
CA LEU A 25 -16.68 12.10 -0.96
C LEU A 25 -17.76 12.19 -2.04
N GLY A 26 -17.39 12.08 -3.32
CA GLY A 26 -18.34 12.16 -4.40
C GLY A 26 -19.13 10.87 -4.59
N ASP A 27 -18.49 9.71 -4.44
CA ASP A 27 -19.15 8.40 -4.33
C ASP A 27 -20.13 8.38 -3.14
N LEU A 28 -19.77 9.04 -2.03
CA LEU A 28 -20.65 9.17 -0.86
C LEU A 28 -21.83 10.12 -1.15
N ALA A 29 -21.63 11.15 -1.98
CA ALA A 29 -22.68 12.07 -2.40
C ALA A 29 -23.66 11.44 -3.40
N GLU A 30 -23.17 10.55 -4.28
CA GLU A 30 -24.00 9.83 -5.27
C GLU A 30 -24.78 8.64 -4.68
N ARG A 31 -24.39 8.12 -3.52
CA ARG A 31 -25.22 7.16 -2.79
C ARG A 31 -26.53 7.83 -2.41
N ALA A 32 -27.62 7.42 -3.07
CA ALA A 32 -28.97 7.81 -2.71
C ALA A 32 -29.15 7.69 -1.19
N ARG A 33 -29.42 8.82 -0.52
CA ARG A 33 -29.67 8.85 0.92
C ARG A 33 -30.90 7.99 1.17
N VAL A 34 -30.70 6.79 1.71
CA VAL A 34 -31.83 5.95 2.12
C VAL A 34 -32.42 6.60 3.37
N GLU A 35 -33.48 7.39 3.20
CA GLU A 35 -34.27 7.93 4.29
C GLU A 35 -35.13 6.80 4.87
N THR A 36 -34.53 5.96 5.73
CA THR A 36 -35.31 4.97 6.47
C THR A 36 -35.90 5.62 7.73
N SER A 37 -37.24 5.73 7.81
CA SER A 37 -37.95 6.10 9.04
C SER A 37 -37.82 5.07 10.17
N ARG A 38 -37.27 3.88 9.86
CA ARG A 38 -37.21 2.74 10.77
C ARG A 38 -36.12 2.84 11.85
N PHE A 39 -35.06 3.61 11.63
CA PHE A 39 -33.98 3.81 12.60
C PHE A 39 -33.57 5.28 12.65
N ASN A 40 -33.58 5.87 13.86
CA ASN A 40 -33.15 7.25 14.05
C ASN A 40 -31.67 7.41 13.69
N ARG A 41 -31.36 8.41 12.85
CA ARG A 41 -30.00 8.75 12.40
C ARG A 41 -29.02 8.99 13.55
N ASN A 42 -29.54 9.40 14.71
CA ASN A 42 -28.81 9.51 15.96
C ASN A 42 -29.63 8.84 17.08
N PRO A 43 -29.41 7.55 17.38
CA PRO A 43 -30.14 6.87 18.44
C PRO A 43 -29.78 7.51 19.79
N PRO A 44 -30.75 7.65 20.72
CA PRO A 44 -30.49 8.21 22.04
C PRO A 44 -29.44 7.36 22.76
N ARG A 45 -28.28 7.96 23.08
CA ARG A 45 -27.15 7.28 23.72
C ARG A 45 -27.32 7.14 25.23
N PHE A 46 -28.33 7.78 25.80
CA PHE A 46 -28.62 7.77 27.24
C PHE A 46 -30.11 7.52 27.45
N ILE A 47 -30.44 6.59 28.34
CA ILE A 47 -31.82 6.32 28.76
C ILE A 47 -31.87 6.40 30.28
N ALA A 48 -32.94 6.97 30.82
CA ALA A 48 -33.20 6.97 32.25
C ALA A 48 -33.77 5.60 32.67
N VAL A 49 -32.98 4.83 33.42
CA VAL A 49 -33.43 3.59 34.06
C VAL A 49 -33.41 3.82 35.56
N ASN A 50 -34.57 3.73 36.22
CA ASN A 50 -34.72 3.93 37.67
C ASN A 50 -34.10 5.26 38.17
N GLY A 51 -34.33 6.36 37.43
CA GLY A 51 -33.83 7.69 37.80
C GLY A 51 -32.34 7.93 37.58
N ARG A 52 -31.60 6.96 37.02
CA ARG A 52 -30.18 7.11 36.66
C ARG A 52 -30.01 7.09 35.14
N MET A 53 -29.21 8.02 34.63
CA MET A 53 -28.88 8.09 33.21
C MET A 53 -27.84 7.02 32.87
N VAL A 54 -28.24 6.01 32.10
CA VAL A 54 -27.35 4.90 31.69
C VAL A 54 -27.02 5.05 30.21
N ARG A 55 -25.74 4.90 29.86
CA ARG A 55 -25.28 4.89 28.47
C ARG A 55 -25.74 3.61 27.78
N VAL A 56 -26.48 3.73 26.69
CA VAL A 56 -26.89 2.59 25.86
C VAL A 56 -25.65 2.06 25.14
N PRO A 57 -25.27 0.78 25.33
CA PRO A 57 -24.22 0.19 24.52
C PRO A 57 -24.68 0.20 23.05
N SER A 58 -23.84 0.69 22.15
CA SER A 58 -24.11 0.57 20.73
C SER A 58 -24.18 -0.92 20.39
N TYR A 59 -25.31 -1.39 19.88
CA TYR A 59 -25.36 -2.75 19.33
C TYR A 59 -24.29 -2.85 18.24
N PRO A 60 -23.50 -3.94 18.21
CA PRO A 60 -22.60 -4.19 17.11
C PRO A 60 -23.44 -4.19 15.83
N LEU A 61 -23.15 -3.27 14.92
CA LEU A 61 -23.86 -3.19 13.66
C LEU A 61 -23.51 -4.45 12.85
N THR A 62 -24.44 -5.40 12.78
CA THR A 62 -24.34 -6.57 11.91
C THR A 62 -24.55 -6.14 10.46
N THR A 63 -23.56 -5.43 9.91
CA THR A 63 -23.56 -5.01 8.52
C THR A 63 -23.13 -6.19 7.66
N LYS A 64 -23.98 -6.57 6.70
CA LYS A 64 -23.56 -7.48 5.63
C LYS A 64 -22.73 -6.66 4.64
N GLN A 65 -21.57 -7.18 4.26
CA GLN A 65 -20.76 -6.58 3.21
C GLN A 65 -21.63 -6.46 1.94
N THR A 66 -21.90 -5.24 1.50
CA THR A 66 -22.77 -4.97 0.33
C THR A 66 -22.09 -5.31 -0.99
N ARG A 67 -20.81 -5.67 -0.98
CA ARG A 67 -20.09 -6.12 -2.17
C ARG A 67 -20.17 -7.64 -2.30
N VAL A 68 -20.64 -8.06 -3.47
CA VAL A 68 -20.85 -9.46 -3.87
C VAL A 68 -19.58 -10.33 -3.81
N LYS A 69 -18.37 -9.73 -3.74
CA LYS A 69 -17.08 -10.46 -3.77
C LYS A 69 -16.04 -10.07 -2.72
N GLY A 70 -16.32 -9.11 -1.86
CA GLY A 70 -15.35 -8.67 -0.84
C GLY A 70 -14.02 -8.09 -1.32
N GLU A 71 -13.81 -7.97 -2.63
CA GLU A 71 -12.60 -7.35 -3.19
C GLU A 71 -12.67 -5.82 -3.10
N SER A 72 -11.55 -5.20 -2.72
CA SER A 72 -11.38 -3.75 -2.79
C SER A 72 -11.38 -3.30 -4.24
N VAL A 73 -12.02 -2.16 -4.54
CA VAL A 73 -11.88 -1.55 -5.87
C VAL A 73 -10.42 -1.13 -6.00
N ALA A 74 -9.79 -1.44 -7.12
CA ALA A 74 -8.44 -0.97 -7.41
C ALA A 74 -8.47 0.56 -7.35
N LEU A 75 -7.65 1.14 -6.46
CA LEU A 75 -7.63 2.60 -6.23
C LEU A 75 -7.06 3.37 -7.43
N ILE A 76 -6.39 2.68 -8.35
CA ILE A 76 -5.73 3.23 -9.53
C ILE A 76 -6.07 2.30 -10.71
N HIS A 77 -6.49 2.85 -11.84
CA HIS A 77 -6.71 2.06 -13.05
C HIS A 77 -5.38 1.55 -13.62
N GLU A 78 -5.41 0.42 -14.33
CA GLU A 78 -4.19 -0.16 -14.91
C GLU A 78 -3.51 0.81 -15.88
N VAL A 79 -4.28 1.47 -16.76
CA VAL A 79 -3.75 2.43 -17.74
C VAL A 79 -3.02 3.57 -17.03
N ASP A 80 -3.67 4.20 -16.04
CA ASP A 80 -3.08 5.26 -15.22
C ASP A 80 -1.79 4.74 -14.56
N TYR A 81 -1.83 3.53 -14.00
CA TYR A 81 -0.68 2.86 -13.41
C TYR A 81 0.47 2.63 -14.41
N TYR A 82 0.20 2.38 -15.69
CA TYR A 82 1.22 2.28 -16.75
C TYR A 82 1.84 3.63 -17.12
N LEU A 83 1.08 4.72 -17.00
CA LEU A 83 1.49 6.05 -17.43
C LEU A 83 2.22 6.85 -16.35
N VAL A 84 2.13 6.45 -15.07
CA VAL A 84 2.72 7.25 -13.99
C VAL A 84 4.25 7.36 -14.10
N SER A 85 4.74 8.59 -13.96
CA SER A 85 6.16 8.97 -14.01
C SER A 85 7.03 8.19 -13.02
N TRP A 86 6.54 7.93 -11.81
CA TRP A 86 7.29 7.18 -10.79
C TRP A 86 7.52 5.72 -11.19
N ARG A 87 6.62 5.10 -11.94
CA ARG A 87 6.82 3.73 -12.43
C ARG A 87 7.99 3.67 -13.39
N ARG A 88 8.08 4.62 -14.32
CA ARG A 88 9.23 4.73 -15.25
C ARG A 88 10.53 4.98 -14.50
N ALA A 89 10.49 5.78 -13.44
CA ALA A 89 11.64 6.01 -12.57
C ALA A 89 12.07 4.71 -11.86
N ILE A 90 11.13 3.94 -11.30
CA ILE A 90 11.44 2.64 -10.67
C ILE A 90 11.98 1.65 -11.70
N SER A 91 11.37 1.55 -12.88
CA SER A 91 11.83 0.65 -13.94
C SER A 91 13.24 0.97 -14.45
N ARG A 92 13.77 2.15 -14.14
CA ARG A 92 15.14 2.57 -14.49
C ARG A 92 16.17 2.23 -13.41
N LEU A 93 15.74 1.85 -12.21
CA LEU A 93 16.63 1.43 -11.12
C LEU A 93 17.17 0.02 -11.37
N ASP A 94 18.27 -0.32 -10.72
CA ASP A 94 18.81 -1.69 -10.74
C ASP A 94 17.85 -2.68 -10.07
N GLU A 95 17.91 -3.94 -10.50
CA GLU A 95 17.07 -5.04 -9.98
C GLU A 95 16.95 -5.09 -8.44
N PRO A 96 18.05 -5.00 -7.65
CA PRO A 96 17.94 -5.01 -6.19
C PRO A 96 17.18 -3.81 -5.63
N LEU A 97 17.29 -2.63 -6.25
CA LEU A 97 16.57 -1.43 -5.83
C LEU A 97 15.08 -1.50 -6.19
N GLN A 98 14.77 -2.06 -7.36
CA GLN A 98 13.38 -2.35 -7.73
C GLN A 98 12.72 -3.34 -6.77
N ALA A 99 13.43 -4.43 -6.46
CA ALA A 99 12.99 -5.45 -5.52
C ALA A 99 12.79 -4.87 -4.10
N TRP A 100 13.63 -3.93 -3.70
CA TRP A 100 13.48 -3.24 -2.43
C TRP A 100 12.20 -2.41 -2.38
N ILE A 101 11.92 -1.60 -3.40
CA ILE A 101 10.71 -0.76 -3.45
C ILE A 101 9.45 -1.62 -3.47
N ARG A 102 9.42 -2.67 -4.27
CA ARG A 102 8.32 -3.63 -4.31
C ARG A 102 8.16 -4.39 -3.00
N TYR A 103 9.25 -4.74 -2.33
CA TYR A 103 9.19 -5.36 -1.01
C TYR A 103 8.60 -4.41 0.05
N CYS A 104 8.98 -3.13 0.04
CA CYS A 104 8.45 -2.13 0.98
C CYS A 104 6.98 -1.77 0.71
N TYR A 105 6.59 -1.62 -0.56
CA TYR A 105 5.30 -1.01 -0.94
C TYR A 105 4.35 -1.92 -1.71
N GLY A 106 4.82 -3.05 -2.22
CA GLY A 106 4.01 -3.97 -3.03
C GLY A 106 3.04 -4.83 -2.22
N GLY A 107 3.17 -4.85 -0.89
CA GLY A 107 2.30 -5.65 -0.02
C GLY A 107 2.61 -7.15 -0.07
N TYR A 108 1.61 -7.97 0.31
CA TYR A 108 1.77 -9.42 0.49
C TYR A 108 2.41 -10.19 -0.69
N PRO A 109 2.05 -9.96 -1.97
CA PRO A 109 2.59 -10.75 -3.07
C PRO A 109 4.09 -10.54 -3.31
N TYR A 110 4.67 -9.41 -2.87
CA TYR A 110 6.08 -9.08 -3.08
C TYR A 110 6.96 -9.40 -1.87
N ARG A 111 6.42 -10.09 -0.86
CA ARG A 111 7.19 -10.52 0.32
C ARG A 111 8.32 -11.48 -0.02
N ASN A 112 8.19 -12.20 -1.14
CA ASN A 112 9.18 -13.14 -1.65
C ASN A 112 10.34 -12.45 -2.40
N GLU A 113 10.33 -11.12 -2.54
CA GLU A 113 11.43 -10.38 -3.16
C GLU A 113 12.59 -10.07 -2.19
N GLN A 114 12.41 -10.29 -0.88
CA GLN A 114 13.46 -10.19 0.15
C GLN A 114 14.82 -10.79 -0.25
N PRO A 115 14.91 -12.07 -0.71
CA PRO A 115 16.18 -12.69 -1.07
C PRO A 115 16.91 -12.02 -2.24
N ARG A 116 16.25 -11.14 -3.01
CA ARG A 116 16.92 -10.37 -4.08
C ARG A 116 17.64 -9.13 -3.55
N VAL A 117 17.21 -8.60 -2.41
CA VAL A 117 17.80 -7.39 -1.80
C VAL A 117 18.99 -7.74 -0.90
N VAL A 118 18.93 -8.88 -0.20
CA VAL A 118 19.94 -9.29 0.78
C VAL A 118 21.36 -9.40 0.20
N PRO A 119 21.59 -10.00 -1.00
CA PRO A 119 22.92 -10.05 -1.60
C PRO A 119 23.50 -8.66 -1.87
N TYR A 120 22.67 -7.74 -2.39
CA TYR A 120 23.11 -6.37 -2.67
C TYR A 120 23.54 -5.61 -1.41
N VAL A 121 22.77 -5.72 -0.33
CA VAL A 121 23.12 -5.10 0.97
C VAL A 121 24.38 -5.76 1.55
N TRP A 122 24.52 -7.07 1.39
CA TRP A 122 25.68 -7.81 1.83
C TRP A 122 26.96 -7.37 1.10
N ASP A 123 26.90 -7.20 -0.22
CA ASP A 123 28.03 -6.76 -1.02
C ASP A 123 28.48 -5.35 -0.64
N LYS A 124 27.53 -4.43 -0.43
CA LYS A 124 27.81 -3.08 0.07
C LYS A 124 28.41 -3.07 1.47
N PHE A 125 27.98 -3.98 2.34
CA PHE A 125 28.59 -4.15 3.67
C PHE A 125 30.03 -4.65 3.59
N ILE A 126 30.32 -5.60 2.69
CA ILE A 126 31.67 -6.13 2.51
C ILE A 126 32.61 -5.12 1.85
N GLU A 127 32.13 -4.30 0.92
CA GLU A 127 32.90 -3.19 0.35
C GLU A 127 33.42 -2.22 1.44
N GLN A 128 32.64 -2.01 2.50
CA GLN A 128 33.00 -1.13 3.62
C GLN A 128 33.85 -1.81 4.69
N GLN A 129 33.90 -3.15 4.71
CA GLN A 129 34.58 -3.89 5.75
C GLN A 129 36.07 -4.08 5.45
N THR A 130 36.91 -3.43 6.23
CA THR A 130 38.37 -3.61 6.15
C THR A 130 38.81 -4.79 7.03
N GLY A 131 38.80 -6.02 6.49
CA GLY A 131 39.38 -7.17 7.18
C GLY A 131 38.85 -8.53 6.76
N ARG A 132 39.63 -9.58 7.05
CA ARG A 132 39.21 -10.97 6.81
C ARG A 132 38.18 -11.40 7.86
N ILE A 133 37.04 -11.91 7.38
CA ILE A 133 35.97 -12.44 8.23
C ILE A 133 36.02 -13.98 8.20
N SER A 134 35.94 -14.63 9.36
CA SER A 134 35.80 -16.09 9.45
C SER A 134 34.46 -16.56 8.87
N GLY A 135 34.43 -17.72 8.22
CA GLY A 135 33.21 -18.25 7.56
C GLY A 135 32.00 -18.37 8.49
N LYS A 136 32.22 -18.72 9.78
CA LYS A 136 31.14 -18.80 10.78
C LYS A 136 30.54 -17.43 11.12
N VAL A 137 31.39 -16.39 11.15
CA VAL A 137 30.95 -15.01 11.40
C VAL A 137 30.23 -14.47 10.16
N LYS A 138 30.72 -14.78 8.96
CA LYS A 138 30.08 -14.44 7.69
C LYS A 138 28.63 -14.92 7.62
N GLN A 139 28.38 -16.19 7.91
CA GLN A 139 27.02 -16.75 7.90
C GLN A 139 26.09 -16.07 8.91
N ARG A 140 26.58 -15.76 10.11
CA ARG A 140 25.80 -15.04 11.12
C ARG A 140 25.47 -13.62 10.70
N LEU A 141 26.43 -12.91 10.12
CA LEU A 141 26.22 -11.55 9.61
C LEU A 141 25.22 -11.53 8.45
N GLN A 142 25.27 -12.50 7.54
CA GLN A 142 24.27 -12.62 6.48
C GLN A 142 22.85 -12.83 7.04
N GLY A 143 22.72 -13.64 8.10
CA GLY A 143 21.46 -13.78 8.83
C GLY A 143 21.00 -12.46 9.47
N LEU A 144 21.92 -11.69 10.05
CA LEU A 144 21.61 -10.36 10.61
C LEU A 144 21.21 -9.36 9.53
N VAL A 145 21.83 -9.38 8.35
CA VAL A 145 21.43 -8.52 7.22
C VAL A 145 20.01 -8.83 6.78
N LEU A 146 19.66 -10.11 6.64
CA LEU A 146 18.28 -10.51 6.32
C LEU A 146 17.29 -9.98 7.38
N LEU A 147 17.60 -10.12 8.66
CA LEU A 147 16.77 -9.60 9.75
C LEU A 147 16.66 -8.07 9.70
N ALA A 148 17.75 -7.36 9.44
CA ALA A 148 17.74 -5.90 9.32
C ALA A 148 16.84 -5.43 8.17
N VAL A 149 16.94 -6.06 6.99
CA VAL A 149 16.07 -5.81 5.83
C VAL A 149 14.61 -6.04 6.18
N GLN A 150 14.31 -7.10 6.95
CA GLN A 150 12.95 -7.39 7.41
C GLN A 150 12.42 -6.37 8.42
N VAL A 151 13.26 -5.88 9.33
CA VAL A 151 12.90 -4.85 10.31
C VAL A 151 12.57 -3.54 9.60
N VAL A 152 13.42 -3.10 8.67
CA VAL A 152 13.20 -1.83 7.94
C VAL A 152 11.96 -1.93 7.05
N GLY A 153 11.77 -3.02 6.32
CA GLY A 153 10.61 -3.16 5.44
C GLY A 153 9.26 -3.33 6.16
N LYS A 154 9.26 -3.71 7.45
CA LYS A 154 8.03 -3.85 8.25
C LYS A 154 7.71 -2.64 9.10
N ARG A 155 8.65 -1.72 9.28
CA ARG A 155 8.40 -0.52 10.08
C ARG A 155 7.41 0.37 9.32
N PRO A 156 6.22 0.68 9.87
CA PRO A 156 5.38 1.71 9.28
C PRO A 156 6.17 3.01 9.27
N MET A 157 6.14 3.74 8.15
CA MET A 157 6.71 5.09 8.01
C MET A 157 5.92 6.12 8.85
N GLU A 158 5.64 5.81 10.10
CA GLU A 158 5.11 6.75 11.10
C GLU A 158 6.24 7.27 12.00
N ASP A 159 7.39 6.59 12.05
CA ASP A 159 8.54 6.91 12.91
C ASP A 159 9.66 7.72 12.22
N VAL A 160 9.41 8.26 11.01
CA VAL A 160 10.38 9.07 10.26
C VAL A 160 9.74 10.40 9.86
N CYS A 161 9.35 11.18 10.88
CA CYS A 161 9.09 12.62 10.84
C CYS A 161 9.50 13.20 12.18
#